data_AF-A0A2G6KVT1-F1
#
_entry.id   AF-A0A2G6KVT1-F1
#
_cell.length_a   1.000
_cell.length_b   1.000
_cell.length_c   1.000
_cell.angle_alpha   90.00
_cell.angle_beta   90.00
_cell.angle_gamma   90.00
#
_symmetry.space_group_name_H-M   'P 1'
#
loop_
_entity.id
_entity.type
_entity.pdbx_description
1 polymer ?
#
loop_
_entity_poly.entity_id
_entity_poly.type
_entity_poly.pdbx_seq_one_letter_code
_entity_poly.pdbx_strand_id
1 'polypeptide(L)'
;AVGQTDVFFTALRIPNTLRRFFGEGGFANAFVPVLNDYKENQSDSELQSLINHVFGVLGMILLLLTALGMVFSAYVIAVIGFGFNQEPEKAALGATMLRITFPYIFFISLTAFFAGILNTYNKFALPALAPALLNVALIGGALGFRDYFEPPALVLAWAVFVGGLAQFLLQIPTLWRLKRLPKPQFSFKHRGVRRILTLMLPTLLGSSAGQINILLNTALASTLVSGSITWLYYADRLVELPVALIGVALGVVILPRLSALKAQADTRQFQQTLSWAFRVALLVGSAAATGLAVLALPLMMTILARGEFSAHSAQMAANSLTVFAIGALFWVLVKVLAPGFYSQHNTKTP
;
A
#
# COMPACT_ATOMS: atom_id res chain seq x y z
N ALA A 1 7.56 20.63 15.39
CA ALA A 1 6.83 19.87 14.33
C ALA A 1 7.00 18.34 14.36
N VAL A 2 8.20 17.79 14.55
CA VAL A 2 8.51 16.36 14.27
C VAL A 2 7.69 15.35 15.09
N GLY A 3 7.32 15.67 16.33
CA GLY A 3 6.44 14.80 17.13
C GLY A 3 5.03 14.66 16.56
N GLN A 4 4.52 15.64 15.82
CA GLN A 4 3.19 15.58 15.20
C GLN A 4 3.20 14.74 13.91
N THR A 5 4.30 14.78 13.16
CA THR A 5 4.47 13.96 11.96
C THR A 5 4.64 12.48 12.31
N ASP A 6 5.31 12.16 13.43
CA ASP A 6 5.35 10.79 13.95
C ASP A 6 3.94 10.26 14.24
N VAL A 7 3.12 11.06 14.91
CA VAL A 7 1.73 10.72 15.23
C VAL A 7 0.92 10.51 13.95
N PHE A 8 1.07 11.39 12.96
CA PHE A 8 0.44 11.24 11.65
C PHE A 8 0.88 9.96 10.93
N PHE A 9 2.17 9.68 10.84
CA PHE A 9 2.65 8.48 10.13
C PHE A 9 2.24 7.19 10.83
N THR A 10 2.20 7.17 12.17
CA THR A 10 1.65 6.05 12.94
C THR A 10 0.16 5.86 12.65
N ALA A 11 -0.63 6.94 12.72
CA ALA A 11 -2.06 6.89 12.41
C ALA A 11 -2.31 6.41 10.97
N LEU A 12 -1.54 6.92 10.00
CA LEU A 12 -1.64 6.57 8.58
C LEU A 12 -1.22 5.12 8.28
N ARG A 13 -0.30 4.54 9.07
CA ARG A 13 0.18 3.16 8.90
C ARG A 13 -0.99 2.17 8.97
N ILE A 14 -1.95 2.43 9.86
CA ILE A 14 -3.06 1.53 10.14
C ILE A 14 -4.00 1.42 8.93
N PRO A 15 -4.58 2.51 8.39
CA PRO A 15 -5.31 2.47 7.12
C PRO A 15 -4.51 1.92 5.95
N ASN A 16 -3.21 2.21 5.85
CA ASN A 16 -2.38 1.72 4.75
C ASN A 16 -2.14 0.20 4.81
N THR A 17 -1.98 -0.36 6.00
CA THR A 17 -1.92 -1.80 6.20
C THR A 17 -3.25 -2.46 5.82
N LEU A 18 -4.38 -1.89 6.25
CA LEU A 18 -5.71 -2.38 5.86
C LEU A 18 -5.98 -2.23 4.36
N ARG A 19 -5.54 -1.14 3.73
CA ARG A 19 -5.54 -0.97 2.27
C ARG A 19 -4.78 -2.08 1.56
N ARG A 20 -3.61 -2.47 2.08
CA ARG A 20 -2.84 -3.59 1.52
C ARG A 20 -3.55 -4.93 1.70
N PHE A 21 -4.27 -5.12 2.81
CA PHE A 21 -5.10 -6.31 3.02
C PHE A 21 -6.29 -6.41 2.05
N PHE A 22 -7.10 -5.36 1.93
CA PHE A 22 -8.38 -5.36 1.21
C PHE A 22 -8.29 -4.87 -0.23
N GLY A 23 -7.29 -4.08 -0.59
CA GLY A 23 -7.19 -3.48 -1.92
C GLY A 23 -6.18 -4.19 -2.83
N GLU A 24 -4.93 -4.21 -2.40
CA GLU A 24 -3.80 -4.77 -3.18
C GLU A 24 -3.58 -6.27 -2.92
N GLY A 25 -4.17 -6.81 -1.85
CA GLY A 25 -3.93 -8.17 -1.35
C GLY A 25 -5.03 -9.17 -1.68
N GLY A 26 -5.44 -9.93 -0.65
CA GLY A 26 -6.28 -11.13 -0.80
C GLY A 26 -7.61 -10.92 -1.51
N PHE A 27 -8.21 -9.72 -1.38
CA PHE A 27 -9.46 -9.41 -2.06
C PHE A 27 -9.31 -9.37 -3.59
N ALA A 28 -8.37 -8.60 -4.15
CA ALA A 28 -8.21 -8.50 -5.60
C ALA A 28 -7.87 -9.86 -6.23
N ASN A 29 -7.02 -10.65 -5.56
CA ASN A 29 -6.64 -12.00 -5.98
C ASN A 29 -7.82 -12.99 -5.98
N ALA A 30 -8.79 -12.82 -5.08
CA ALA A 30 -9.99 -13.65 -5.03
C ALA A 30 -11.10 -13.13 -5.96
N PHE A 31 -11.26 -11.81 -6.04
CA PHE A 31 -12.36 -11.15 -6.73
C PHE A 31 -12.20 -11.18 -8.26
N VAL A 32 -11.03 -10.80 -8.79
CA VAL A 32 -10.82 -10.66 -10.23
C VAL A 32 -11.03 -11.98 -10.98
N PRO A 33 -10.52 -13.14 -10.52
CA PRO A 33 -10.78 -14.42 -11.19
C PRO A 33 -12.27 -14.82 -11.17
N VAL A 34 -12.98 -14.59 -10.07
CA VAL A 34 -14.42 -14.88 -9.98
C VAL A 34 -15.23 -13.95 -10.87
N LEU A 35 -14.83 -12.68 -10.97
CA LEU A 35 -15.47 -11.71 -11.85
C LEU A 35 -15.26 -12.09 -13.33
N ASN A 36 -14.05 -12.49 -13.72
CA ASN A 36 -13.76 -12.95 -15.08
C ASN A 36 -14.55 -14.22 -15.43
N ASP A 37 -14.64 -15.19 -14.52
CA ASP A 37 -15.45 -16.40 -14.70
C ASP A 37 -16.94 -16.08 -14.93
N TYR A 38 -17.52 -15.14 -14.17
CA TYR A 38 -18.90 -14.69 -14.41
C TYR A 38 -19.03 -13.92 -15.73
N LYS A 39 -18.01 -13.17 -16.14
CA LYS A 39 -18.03 -12.43 -17.40
C LYS A 39 -17.96 -13.35 -18.61
N GLU A 40 -17.24 -14.46 -18.52
CA GLU A 40 -17.06 -15.42 -19.63
C GLU A 40 -18.17 -16.46 -19.69
N ASN A 41 -18.62 -16.97 -18.53
CA ASN A 41 -19.47 -18.16 -18.46
C ASN A 41 -20.91 -17.90 -18.02
N GLN A 42 -21.25 -16.68 -17.57
CA GLN A 42 -22.59 -16.36 -17.08
C GLN A 42 -23.26 -15.23 -17.87
N SER A 43 -24.56 -15.08 -17.66
CA SER A 43 -25.34 -14.00 -18.28
C SER A 43 -24.93 -12.63 -17.73
N ASP A 44 -25.19 -11.59 -18.53
CA ASP A 44 -24.87 -10.21 -18.13
C ASP A 44 -25.58 -9.77 -16.84
N SER A 45 -26.80 -10.26 -16.63
CA SER A 45 -27.58 -10.04 -15.42
C SER A 45 -26.96 -10.70 -14.19
N GLU A 46 -26.38 -11.90 -14.35
CA GLU A 46 -25.70 -12.60 -13.26
C GLU A 46 -24.36 -11.94 -12.91
N LEU A 47 -23.62 -11.47 -13.91
CA LEU A 47 -22.43 -10.65 -13.69
C LEU A 47 -22.77 -9.37 -12.91
N GLN A 48 -23.82 -8.66 -13.32
CA GLN A 48 -24.25 -7.45 -12.60
C GLN A 48 -24.78 -7.77 -11.20
N SER A 49 -25.49 -8.89 -11.03
CA SER A 49 -25.94 -9.38 -9.72
C SER A 49 -24.74 -9.66 -8.81
N LEU A 50 -23.68 -10.30 -9.32
CA LEU A 50 -22.44 -10.52 -8.57
C LEU A 50 -21.84 -9.19 -8.11
N ILE A 51 -21.68 -8.24 -9.03
CA ILE A 51 -21.13 -6.89 -8.75
C ILE A 51 -21.94 -6.20 -7.64
N ASN A 52 -23.26 -6.22 -7.74
CA ASN A 52 -24.17 -5.60 -6.75
C ASN A 52 -24.07 -6.23 -5.36
N HIS A 53 -24.05 -7.57 -5.29
CA HIS A 53 -23.97 -8.30 -4.04
C HIS A 53 -22.60 -8.18 -3.38
N VAL A 54 -21.51 -8.22 -4.17
CA VAL A 54 -20.16 -8.00 -3.66
C VAL A 54 -20.03 -6.57 -3.14
N PHE A 55 -20.50 -5.57 -3.89
CA PHE A 55 -20.48 -4.18 -3.44
C PHE A 55 -21.26 -3.96 -2.14
N GLY A 56 -22.46 -4.52 -2.02
CA GLY A 56 -23.26 -4.42 -0.80
C GLY A 56 -22.61 -5.10 0.40
N VAL A 57 -22.17 -6.36 0.24
CA VAL A 57 -21.54 -7.11 1.34
C VAL A 57 -20.19 -6.50 1.74
N LEU A 58 -19.33 -6.19 0.78
CA LEU A 58 -18.03 -5.55 1.04
C LEU A 58 -18.24 -4.16 1.66
N GLY A 59 -19.15 -3.36 1.11
CA GLY A 59 -19.49 -2.04 1.64
C GLY A 59 -20.00 -2.12 3.08
N MET A 60 -20.86 -3.09 3.41
CA MET A 60 -21.34 -3.30 4.77
C MET A 60 -20.19 -3.67 5.73
N ILE A 61 -19.34 -4.63 5.35
CA ILE A 61 -18.21 -5.06 6.17
C ILE A 61 -17.25 -3.89 6.40
N LEU A 62 -16.91 -3.15 5.35
CA LEU A 62 -16.01 -1.99 5.43
C LEU A 62 -16.62 -0.86 6.24
N LEU A 63 -17.92 -0.62 6.13
CA LEU A 63 -18.62 0.40 6.91
C LEU A 63 -18.60 0.04 8.40
N LEU A 64 -18.89 -1.21 8.74
CA LEU A 64 -18.80 -1.72 10.12
C LEU A 64 -17.37 -1.61 10.66
N LEU A 65 -16.39 -2.09 9.89
CA LEU A 65 -14.97 -2.00 10.26
C LEU A 65 -14.53 -0.54 10.46
N THR A 66 -15.01 0.36 9.59
CA THR A 66 -14.71 1.79 9.68
C THR A 66 -15.32 2.41 10.93
N ALA A 67 -16.58 2.13 11.20
CA ALA A 67 -17.26 2.64 12.40
C ALA A 67 -16.59 2.13 13.69
N LEU A 68 -16.27 0.83 13.75
CA LEU A 68 -15.54 0.25 14.87
C LEU A 68 -14.17 0.89 15.03
N GLY A 69 -13.42 1.07 13.95
CA GLY A 69 -12.11 1.72 13.98
C GLY A 69 -12.14 3.18 14.44
N MET A 70 -13.19 3.92 14.09
CA MET A 70 -13.40 5.28 14.56
C MET A 70 -13.70 5.32 16.07
N VAL A 71 -14.59 4.44 16.54
CA VAL A 71 -14.99 4.34 17.96
C VAL A 71 -13.81 3.89 18.82
N PHE A 72 -13.07 2.87 18.37
CA PHE A 72 -11.93 2.31 19.10
C PHE A 72 -10.58 2.93 18.73
N SER A 73 -10.57 4.08 18.05
CA SER A 73 -9.36 4.74 17.56
C SER A 73 -8.32 4.99 18.66
N ALA A 74 -8.75 5.38 19.87
CA ALA A 74 -7.88 5.55 21.02
C ALA A 74 -7.18 4.25 21.45
N TYR A 75 -7.92 3.13 21.51
CA TYR A 75 -7.35 1.82 21.86
C TYR A 75 -6.37 1.32 20.79
N VAL A 76 -6.71 1.51 19.51
CA VAL A 76 -5.84 1.10 18.40
C VAL A 76 -4.52 1.87 18.45
N ILE A 77 -4.57 3.18 18.70
CA ILE A 77 -3.36 4.01 18.87
C ILE A 77 -2.58 3.63 20.11
N ALA A 78 -3.25 3.31 21.22
CA ALA A 78 -2.58 2.88 22.44
C ALA A 78 -1.79 1.57 22.27
N VAL A 79 -2.21 0.70 21.33
CA VAL A 79 -1.49 -0.54 21.01
C VAL A 79 -0.39 -0.30 19.97
N ILE A 80 -0.70 0.38 18.87
CA ILE A 80 0.20 0.49 17.70
C ILE A 80 1.21 1.64 17.88
N GLY A 81 0.82 2.70 18.57
CA GLY A 81 1.69 3.78 19.01
C GLY A 81 1.96 3.68 20.51
N PHE A 82 2.23 2.47 21.02
CA PHE A 82 2.37 2.21 22.46
C PHE A 82 3.32 3.17 23.18
N GLY A 83 4.38 3.66 22.52
CA GLY A 83 5.29 4.66 23.10
C GLY A 83 4.66 6.03 23.33
N PHE A 84 3.55 6.36 22.66
CA PHE A 84 2.79 7.59 22.91
C PHE A 84 1.95 7.53 24.19
N ASN A 85 1.78 6.35 24.81
CA ASN A 85 0.98 6.21 26.03
C ASN A 85 1.56 7.00 27.21
N GLN A 86 2.86 7.33 27.17
CA GLN A 86 3.51 8.19 28.17
C GLN A 86 3.35 9.69 27.88
N GLU A 87 2.79 10.06 26.72
CA GLU A 87 2.60 11.42 26.25
C GLU A 87 1.11 11.66 25.87
N PRO A 88 0.25 12.07 26.83
CA PRO A 88 -1.20 12.14 26.62
C PRO A 88 -1.65 12.97 25.41
N GLU A 89 -0.95 14.07 25.12
CA GLU A 89 -1.24 14.93 23.97
C GLU A 89 -1.00 14.21 22.63
N LYS A 90 0.10 13.43 22.51
CA LYS A 90 0.39 12.64 21.31
C LYS A 90 -0.61 11.50 21.13
N ALA A 91 -0.99 10.83 22.22
CA ALA A 91 -1.99 9.78 22.18
C ALA A 91 -3.37 10.32 21.73
N ALA A 92 -3.80 11.47 22.28
CA ALA A 92 -5.05 12.13 21.90
C ALA A 92 -5.04 12.61 20.44
N LEU A 93 -3.93 13.22 20.00
CA LEU A 93 -3.75 13.63 18.61
C LEU A 93 -3.78 12.42 17.66
N GLY A 94 -3.11 11.33 18.03
CA GLY A 94 -3.09 10.09 17.26
C GLY A 94 -4.46 9.46 17.13
N ALA A 95 -5.23 9.40 18.23
CA ALA A 95 -6.60 8.90 18.21
C ALA A 95 -7.49 9.75 17.27
N THR A 96 -7.34 11.07 17.33
CA THR A 96 -8.07 12.01 16.47
C THR A 96 -7.70 11.84 15.00
N MET A 97 -6.40 11.83 14.67
CA MET A 97 -5.92 11.60 13.31
C MET A 97 -6.34 10.24 12.77
N LEU A 98 -6.28 9.19 13.59
CA LEU A 98 -6.75 7.87 13.20
C LEU A 98 -8.26 7.88 12.93
N ARG A 99 -9.07 8.52 13.78
CA ARG A 99 -10.51 8.64 13.57
C ARG A 99 -10.86 9.35 12.27
N ILE A 100 -10.11 10.38 11.89
CA ILE A 100 -10.30 11.13 10.63
C ILE A 100 -9.81 10.31 9.43
N THR A 101 -8.69 9.60 9.56
CA THR A 101 -8.13 8.80 8.46
C THR A 101 -8.84 7.46 8.28
N PHE A 102 -9.52 6.92 9.29
CA PHE A 102 -10.13 5.58 9.21
C PHE A 102 -11.10 5.40 8.02
N PRO A 103 -12.00 6.36 7.71
CA PRO A 103 -12.88 6.27 6.53
C PRO A 103 -12.15 6.14 5.19
N TYR A 104 -10.86 6.49 5.12
CA TYR A 104 -10.03 6.20 3.95
C TYR A 104 -10.07 4.72 3.58
N ILE A 105 -10.13 3.80 4.57
CA ILE A 105 -10.20 2.35 4.35
C ILE A 105 -11.45 1.97 3.55
N PHE A 106 -12.59 2.59 3.87
CA PHE A 106 -13.84 2.38 3.13
C PHE A 106 -13.68 2.80 1.67
N PHE A 107 -13.21 4.02 1.42
CA PHE A 107 -13.08 4.54 0.06
C PHE A 107 -12.03 3.80 -0.76
N ILE A 108 -10.86 3.54 -0.19
CA ILE A 108 -9.76 2.90 -0.92
C ILE A 108 -10.05 1.45 -1.26
N SER A 109 -10.75 0.72 -0.38
CA SER A 109 -11.14 -0.67 -0.64
C SER A 109 -12.21 -0.75 -1.73
N LEU A 110 -13.18 0.19 -1.72
CA LEU A 110 -14.15 0.30 -2.82
C LEU A 110 -13.49 0.75 -4.13
N THR A 111 -12.49 1.63 -4.05
CA THR A 111 -11.66 2.04 -5.19
C THR A 111 -10.93 0.83 -5.80
N ALA A 112 -10.42 -0.09 -4.97
CA ALA A 112 -9.80 -1.33 -5.45
C ALA A 112 -10.82 -2.30 -6.07
N PHE A 113 -12.04 -2.38 -5.52
CA PHE A 113 -13.14 -3.13 -6.12
C PHE A 113 -13.51 -2.57 -7.51
N PHE A 114 -13.63 -1.25 -7.63
CA PHE A 114 -13.88 -0.57 -8.91
C PHE A 114 -12.74 -0.79 -9.90
N ALA A 115 -11.50 -0.72 -9.43
CA ALA A 115 -10.32 -1.03 -10.23
C ALA A 115 -10.35 -2.46 -10.75
N GLY A 116 -10.76 -3.44 -9.92
CA GLY A 116 -10.97 -4.82 -10.33
C GLY A 116 -11.95 -4.93 -11.50
N ILE A 117 -13.11 -4.26 -11.41
CA ILE A 117 -14.09 -4.22 -12.50
C ILE A 117 -13.45 -3.59 -13.75
N LEU A 118 -12.91 -2.38 -13.64
CA LEU A 118 -12.32 -1.66 -14.77
C LEU A 118 -11.19 -2.43 -15.47
N ASN A 119 -10.35 -3.14 -14.71
CA ASN A 119 -9.29 -3.98 -15.24
C ASN A 119 -9.84 -5.14 -16.10
N THR A 120 -10.95 -5.77 -15.72
CA THR A 120 -11.60 -6.79 -16.56
C THR A 120 -12.15 -6.24 -17.88
N TYR A 121 -12.37 -4.92 -17.96
CA TYR A 121 -12.78 -4.21 -19.18
C TYR A 121 -11.60 -3.48 -19.87
N ASN A 122 -10.36 -3.88 -19.58
CA ASN A 122 -9.14 -3.30 -20.16
C ASN A 122 -8.97 -1.79 -19.93
N LYS A 123 -9.56 -1.23 -18.86
CA LYS A 123 -9.43 0.18 -18.48
C LYS A 123 -8.39 0.35 -17.35
N PHE A 124 -7.11 0.12 -17.66
CA PHE A 124 -6.02 0.11 -16.68
C PHE A 124 -5.52 1.50 -16.25
N ALA A 125 -5.64 2.51 -17.12
CA ALA A 125 -5.07 3.84 -16.88
C ALA A 125 -5.71 4.55 -15.68
N LEU A 126 -7.05 4.45 -15.54
CA LEU A 126 -7.77 5.15 -14.48
C LEU A 126 -7.47 4.58 -13.08
N PRO A 127 -7.48 3.25 -12.87
CA PRO A 127 -6.96 2.63 -11.65
C PRO A 127 -5.51 2.99 -11.34
N ALA A 128 -4.64 3.05 -12.35
CA ALA A 128 -3.23 3.37 -12.17
C ALA A 128 -2.99 4.83 -11.74
N LEU A 129 -3.86 5.77 -12.14
CA LEU A 129 -3.78 7.18 -11.75
C LEU A 129 -4.39 7.47 -10.38
N ALA A 130 -5.28 6.62 -9.87
CA ALA A 130 -5.97 6.85 -8.60
C ALA A 130 -5.00 7.11 -7.42
N PRO A 131 -3.91 6.34 -7.21
CA PRO A 131 -2.96 6.61 -6.13
C PRO A 131 -2.35 8.02 -6.15
N ALA A 132 -2.20 8.62 -7.34
CA ALA A 132 -1.66 9.98 -7.46
C ALA A 132 -2.56 11.05 -6.82
N LEU A 133 -3.88 10.83 -6.79
CA LEU A 133 -4.82 11.75 -6.16
C LEU A 133 -4.61 11.90 -4.65
N LEU A 134 -4.14 10.85 -3.97
CA LEU A 134 -3.79 10.95 -2.55
C LEU A 134 -2.59 11.90 -2.35
N ASN A 135 -1.58 11.80 -3.22
CA ASN A 135 -0.42 12.69 -3.17
C ASN A 135 -0.82 14.14 -3.47
N VAL A 136 -1.69 14.35 -4.47
CA VAL A 136 -2.24 15.68 -4.78
C VAL A 136 -3.03 16.25 -3.60
N ALA A 137 -3.87 15.43 -2.95
CA ALA A 137 -4.62 15.86 -1.77
C ALA A 137 -3.70 16.21 -0.59
N LEU A 138 -2.67 15.41 -0.33
CA LEU A 138 -1.66 15.67 0.72
C LEU A 138 -0.90 16.97 0.46
N ILE A 139 -0.41 17.17 -0.76
CA ILE A 139 0.32 18.39 -1.15
C ILE A 139 -0.60 19.61 -1.10
N GLY A 140 -1.79 19.51 -1.69
CA GLY A 140 -2.79 20.59 -1.70
C GLY A 140 -3.27 20.96 -0.29
N GLY A 141 -3.50 19.97 0.57
CA GLY A 141 -3.82 20.16 1.98
C GLY A 141 -2.70 20.89 2.73
N ALA A 142 -1.47 20.39 2.61
CA ALA A 142 -0.32 20.96 3.31
C ALA A 142 0.03 22.39 2.85
N LEU A 143 -0.11 22.71 1.55
CA LEU A 143 0.21 24.03 1.02
C LEU A 143 -0.92 25.03 1.17
N GLY A 144 -2.17 24.61 0.96
CA GLY A 144 -3.32 25.51 0.89
C GLY A 144 -4.09 25.65 2.21
N PHE A 145 -4.05 24.64 3.07
CA PHE A 145 -4.98 24.55 4.19
C PHE A 145 -4.35 24.39 5.57
N ARG A 146 -3.01 24.26 5.67
CA ARG A 146 -2.33 24.00 6.96
C ARG A 146 -2.64 25.03 8.05
N ASP A 147 -2.82 26.30 7.69
CA ASP A 147 -2.97 27.41 8.64
C ASP A 147 -4.40 27.47 9.23
N TYR A 148 -5.34 26.65 8.73
CA TYR A 148 -6.71 26.53 9.25
C TYR A 148 -6.88 25.41 10.28
N PHE A 149 -5.80 24.71 10.65
CA PHE A 149 -5.86 23.59 11.57
C PHE A 149 -4.90 23.77 12.75
N GLU A 150 -5.38 23.46 13.94
CA GLU A 150 -4.59 23.42 15.17
C GLU A 150 -4.68 22.02 15.81
N PRO A 151 -3.59 21.23 15.86
CA PRO A 151 -2.28 21.50 15.26
C PRO A 151 -2.29 21.37 13.71
N PRO A 152 -1.35 22.03 13.00
CA PRO A 152 -1.33 22.06 11.54
C PRO A 152 -1.27 20.66 10.88
N ALA A 153 -0.62 19.70 11.53
CA ALA A 153 -0.51 18.32 11.03
C ALA A 153 -1.87 17.63 10.82
N LEU A 154 -2.93 18.09 11.48
CA LEU A 154 -4.28 17.54 11.34
C LEU A 154 -4.83 17.71 9.90
N VAL A 155 -4.32 18.68 9.14
CA VAL A 155 -4.63 18.84 7.72
C VAL A 155 -4.28 17.60 6.90
N LEU A 156 -3.21 16.88 7.27
CA LEU A 156 -2.78 15.68 6.55
C LEU A 156 -3.77 14.53 6.74
N ALA A 157 -4.38 14.41 7.92
CA ALA A 157 -5.42 13.42 8.17
C ALA A 157 -6.66 13.66 7.29
N TRP A 158 -7.09 14.91 7.19
CA TRP A 158 -8.18 15.30 6.28
C TRP A 158 -7.81 15.14 4.81
N ALA A 159 -6.57 15.45 4.42
CA ALA A 159 -6.09 15.24 3.07
C ALA A 159 -6.13 13.76 2.66
N VAL A 160 -5.85 12.83 3.58
CA VAL A 160 -5.98 11.39 3.34
C VAL A 160 -7.45 11.00 3.12
N PHE A 161 -8.36 11.53 3.93
CA PHE A 161 -9.81 11.33 3.75
C PHE A 161 -10.28 11.84 2.38
N VAL A 162 -9.96 13.09 2.03
CA VAL A 162 -10.33 13.72 0.76
C VAL A 162 -9.70 12.97 -0.41
N GLY A 163 -8.44 12.55 -0.29
CA GLY A 163 -7.74 11.76 -1.29
C GLY A 163 -8.45 10.44 -1.57
N GLY A 164 -8.85 9.70 -0.53
CA GLY A 164 -9.64 8.47 -0.69
C GLY A 164 -10.99 8.71 -1.35
N LEU A 165 -11.71 9.75 -0.93
CA LEU A 165 -12.99 10.12 -1.55
C LEU A 165 -12.81 10.48 -3.03
N ALA A 166 -11.80 11.28 -3.36
CA ALA A 166 -11.49 11.66 -4.75
C ALA A 166 -11.13 10.43 -5.61
N GLN A 167 -10.35 9.49 -5.06
CA GLN A 167 -10.03 8.22 -5.72
C GLN A 167 -11.26 7.39 -6.05
N PHE A 168 -12.18 7.30 -5.09
CA PHE A 168 -13.44 6.59 -5.28
C PHE A 168 -14.31 7.27 -6.34
N LEU A 169 -14.50 8.59 -6.24
CA LEU A 169 -15.34 9.37 -7.14
C LEU A 169 -14.79 9.39 -8.59
N LEU A 170 -13.47 9.43 -8.76
CA LEU A 170 -12.82 9.45 -10.07
C LEU A 170 -13.25 8.27 -10.97
N GLN A 171 -13.51 7.11 -10.39
CA GLN A 171 -13.82 5.88 -11.14
C GLN A 171 -15.30 5.73 -11.50
N ILE A 172 -16.20 6.42 -10.79
CA ILE A 172 -17.66 6.33 -10.97
C ILE A 172 -18.13 6.65 -12.40
N PRO A 173 -17.69 7.76 -13.05
CA PRO A 173 -18.17 8.11 -14.39
C PRO A 173 -17.88 7.02 -15.43
N THR A 174 -16.73 6.35 -15.31
CA THR A 174 -16.35 5.28 -16.22
C THR A 174 -17.19 4.03 -16.00
N LEU A 175 -17.45 3.66 -14.74
CA LEU A 175 -18.35 2.54 -14.41
C LEU A 175 -19.79 2.80 -14.86
N TRP A 176 -20.27 4.03 -14.75
CA TRP A 176 -21.58 4.42 -15.24
C TRP A 176 -21.69 4.28 -16.77
N ARG A 177 -20.68 4.75 -17.52
CA ARG A 177 -20.62 4.58 -18.98
C ARG A 177 -20.57 3.11 -19.40
N LEU A 178 -19.93 2.25 -18.60
CA LEU A 178 -19.90 0.80 -18.82
C LEU A 178 -21.18 0.08 -18.39
N LYS A 179 -22.17 0.79 -17.80
CA LYS A 179 -23.37 0.20 -17.18
C LYS A 179 -23.05 -0.84 -16.09
N ARG A 180 -21.89 -0.71 -15.45
CA ARG A 180 -21.40 -1.57 -14.36
C ARG A 180 -21.37 -0.89 -13.00
N LEU A 181 -22.04 0.24 -12.87
CA LEU A 181 -22.18 0.90 -11.58
C LEU A 181 -22.98 -0.02 -10.63
N PRO A 182 -22.38 -0.45 -9.50
CA PRO A 182 -23.05 -1.37 -8.58
C PRO A 182 -24.23 -0.68 -7.88
N LYS A 183 -25.28 -1.46 -7.64
CA LYS A 183 -26.34 -1.12 -6.70
C LYS A 183 -26.17 -2.00 -5.46
N PRO A 184 -26.12 -1.44 -4.24
CA PRO A 184 -25.88 -2.24 -3.04
C PRO A 184 -26.99 -3.26 -2.84
N GLN A 185 -26.61 -4.54 -2.85
CA GLN A 185 -27.48 -5.67 -2.52
C GLN A 185 -26.79 -6.52 -1.43
N PHE A 186 -27.54 -6.90 -0.40
CA PHE A 186 -26.98 -7.53 0.78
C PHE A 186 -27.39 -9.00 0.86
N SER A 187 -26.56 -9.90 0.31
CA SER A 187 -26.76 -11.34 0.45
C SER A 187 -25.45 -12.09 0.59
N PHE A 188 -25.15 -12.50 1.82
CA PHE A 188 -24.02 -13.39 2.14
C PHE A 188 -24.20 -14.80 1.54
N LYS A 189 -25.43 -15.18 1.18
CA LYS A 189 -25.76 -16.47 0.57
C LYS A 189 -25.48 -16.51 -0.94
N HIS A 190 -25.22 -15.35 -1.58
CA HIS A 190 -24.93 -15.30 -3.01
C HIS A 190 -23.70 -16.17 -3.34
N ARG A 191 -23.84 -17.07 -4.31
CA ARG A 191 -22.80 -18.08 -4.65
C ARG A 191 -21.44 -17.45 -4.89
N GLY A 192 -21.39 -16.38 -5.68
CA GLY A 192 -20.14 -15.69 -5.97
C GLY A 192 -19.55 -14.95 -4.76
N VAL A 193 -20.38 -14.38 -3.88
CA VAL A 193 -19.89 -13.73 -2.64
C VAL A 193 -19.24 -14.76 -1.74
N ARG A 194 -19.91 -15.90 -1.51
CA ARG A 194 -19.37 -17.00 -0.71
C ARG A 194 -18.05 -17.52 -1.29
N ARG A 195 -17.97 -17.70 -2.61
CA ARG A 195 -16.74 -18.11 -3.30
C ARG A 195 -15.60 -17.12 -3.06
N ILE A 196 -15.86 -15.82 -3.19
CA ILE A 196 -14.86 -14.77 -2.94
C ILE A 196 -14.40 -14.81 -1.48
N LEU A 197 -15.32 -14.87 -0.51
CA LEU A 197 -14.98 -14.92 0.91
C LEU A 197 -14.13 -16.16 1.26
N THR A 198 -14.46 -17.33 0.72
CA THR A 198 -13.71 -18.57 0.92
C THR A 198 -12.29 -18.48 0.34
N LEU A 199 -12.11 -17.85 -0.82
CA LEU A 199 -10.80 -17.65 -1.44
C LEU A 199 -9.96 -16.57 -0.74
N MET A 200 -10.63 -15.54 -0.21
CA MET A 200 -10.00 -14.39 0.44
C MET A 200 -9.43 -14.74 1.81
N LEU A 201 -10.10 -15.60 2.60
CA LEU A 201 -9.66 -15.94 3.96
C LEU A 201 -8.22 -16.50 4.04
N PRO A 202 -7.82 -17.53 3.25
CA PRO A 202 -6.45 -18.06 3.30
C PRO A 202 -5.42 -17.06 2.78
N THR A 203 -5.76 -16.23 1.79
CA THR A 203 -4.85 -15.19 1.27
C THR A 203 -4.65 -14.05 2.27
N LEU A 204 -5.68 -13.67 3.02
CA LEU A 204 -5.56 -12.71 4.12
C LEU A 204 -4.66 -13.24 5.24
N LEU A 205 -4.83 -14.51 5.63
CA LEU A 205 -3.96 -15.16 6.62
C LEU A 205 -2.51 -15.21 6.13
N GLY A 206 -2.26 -15.61 4.87
CA GLY A 206 -0.91 -15.65 4.31
C GLY A 206 -0.23 -14.28 4.24
N SER A 207 -0.98 -13.20 3.99
CA SER A 207 -0.43 -11.83 3.94
C SER A 207 -0.34 -11.14 5.31
N SER A 208 -0.96 -11.71 6.34
CA SER A 208 -1.05 -11.10 7.68
C SER A 208 0.29 -10.98 8.39
N ALA A 209 1.17 -11.98 8.26
CA ALA A 209 2.48 -11.97 8.92
C ALA A 209 3.30 -10.73 8.55
N GLY A 210 3.33 -10.36 7.26
CA GLY A 210 4.05 -9.17 6.80
C GLY A 210 3.43 -7.86 7.31
N GLN A 211 2.11 -7.79 7.38
CA GLN A 211 1.41 -6.60 7.90
C GLN A 211 1.57 -6.46 9.42
N ILE A 212 1.51 -7.56 10.17
CA ILE A 212 1.76 -7.58 11.60
C ILE A 212 3.18 -7.12 11.89
N ASN A 213 4.17 -7.59 11.11
CA ASN A 213 5.56 -7.13 11.23
C ASN A 213 5.67 -5.60 11.04
N ILE A 214 5.00 -5.04 10.04
CA ILE A 214 4.98 -3.59 9.80
C ILE A 214 4.40 -2.82 10.99
N LEU A 215 3.30 -3.30 11.59
CA LEU A 215 2.68 -2.67 12.75
C LEU A 215 3.55 -2.81 14.01
N LEU A 216 4.18 -3.97 14.21
CA LEU A 216 5.11 -4.20 15.32
C LEU A 216 6.33 -3.28 15.24
N ASN A 217 6.93 -3.13 14.05
CA ASN A 217 8.03 -2.19 13.84
C ASN A 217 7.62 -0.74 14.14
N THR A 218 6.38 -0.38 13.85
CA THR A 218 5.84 0.95 14.16
C THR A 218 5.65 1.13 15.67
N ALA A 219 5.17 0.10 16.36
CA ALA A 219 5.05 0.10 17.82
C ALA A 219 6.41 0.23 18.50
N LEU A 220 7.42 -0.52 18.05
CA LEU A 220 8.79 -0.40 18.56
C LEU A 220 9.40 0.96 18.25
N ALA A 221 9.20 1.49 17.03
CA ALA A 221 9.70 2.82 16.68
C ALA A 221 9.03 3.93 17.50
N SER A 222 7.78 3.73 17.96
CA SER A 222 7.08 4.70 18.80
C SER A 222 7.67 4.85 20.21
N THR A 223 8.42 3.87 20.71
CA THR A 223 9.08 3.95 22.02
C THR A 223 10.44 4.63 21.96
N LEU A 224 10.90 5.02 20.77
CA LEU A 224 12.15 5.73 20.57
C LEU A 224 11.95 7.24 20.71
N VAL A 225 13.07 7.99 20.64
CA VAL A 225 13.05 9.45 20.70
C VAL A 225 12.13 10.03 19.63
N SER A 226 11.38 11.07 19.98
CA SER A 226 10.49 11.77 19.06
C SER A 226 11.22 12.18 17.77
N GLY A 227 10.63 11.81 16.64
CA GLY A 227 11.17 11.95 15.30
C GLY A 227 11.65 10.66 14.67
N SER A 228 11.85 9.61 15.45
CA SER A 228 12.33 8.31 14.96
C SER A 228 11.44 7.73 13.86
N ILE A 229 10.11 7.83 14.00
CA ILE A 229 9.17 7.31 12.99
C ILE A 229 9.28 8.13 11.70
N THR A 230 9.32 9.46 11.81
CA THR A 230 9.49 10.38 10.68
C THR A 230 10.81 10.14 9.94
N TRP A 231 11.92 9.97 10.66
CA TRP A 231 13.24 9.72 10.07
C TRP A 231 13.28 8.40 9.30
N LEU A 232 12.73 7.33 9.90
CA LEU A 232 12.60 6.02 9.25
C LEU A 232 11.68 6.10 8.02
N TYR A 233 10.57 6.82 8.12
CA TYR A 233 9.63 6.99 6.99
C TYR A 233 10.32 7.65 5.79
N TYR A 234 11.02 8.75 5.99
CA TYR A 234 11.71 9.45 4.89
C TYR A 234 12.87 8.63 4.30
N ALA A 235 13.60 7.89 5.13
CA ALA A 235 14.64 6.98 4.66
C ALA A 235 14.06 5.85 3.79
N ASP A 236 12.95 5.24 4.23
CA ASP A 236 12.24 4.19 3.49
C ASP A 236 11.79 4.66 2.10
N ARG A 237 11.26 5.90 1.98
CA ARG A 237 10.87 6.49 0.69
C ARG A 237 12.03 6.59 -0.31
N LEU A 238 13.23 6.95 0.14
CA LEU A 238 14.40 7.04 -0.74
C LEU A 238 14.90 5.66 -1.19
N VAL A 239 14.73 4.63 -0.36
CA VAL A 239 15.03 3.23 -0.73
C VAL A 239 14.02 2.64 -1.72
N GLU A 240 12.77 3.08 -1.71
CA GLU A 240 11.78 2.62 -2.69
C GLU A 240 12.17 2.96 -4.14
N LEU A 241 12.92 4.05 -4.37
CA LEU A 241 13.33 4.49 -5.71
C LEU A 241 14.20 3.46 -6.45
N PRO A 242 15.36 3.01 -5.93
CA PRO A 242 16.15 1.98 -6.60
C PRO A 242 15.43 0.63 -6.65
N VAL A 243 14.65 0.29 -5.62
CA VAL A 243 13.86 -0.96 -5.61
C VAL A 243 12.84 -0.97 -6.75
N ALA A 244 12.16 0.14 -7.00
CA ALA A 244 11.21 0.28 -8.10
C ALA A 244 11.91 0.31 -9.47
N LEU A 245 12.92 1.17 -9.64
CA LEU A 245 13.59 1.37 -10.93
C LEU A 245 14.39 0.15 -11.39
N ILE A 246 14.95 -0.62 -10.47
CA ILE A 246 15.82 -1.76 -10.79
C ILE A 246 15.06 -3.06 -10.54
N GLY A 247 14.66 -3.30 -9.30
CA GLY A 247 14.07 -4.57 -8.88
C GLY A 247 12.73 -4.87 -9.57
N VAL A 248 11.78 -3.93 -9.48
CA VAL A 248 10.45 -4.10 -10.11
C VAL A 248 10.56 -4.10 -11.63
N ALA A 249 11.30 -3.16 -12.23
CA ALA A 249 11.46 -3.09 -13.67
C ALA A 249 12.09 -4.36 -14.26
N LEU A 250 13.19 -4.85 -13.68
CA LEU A 250 13.80 -6.11 -14.11
C LEU A 250 12.85 -7.28 -13.92
N GLY A 251 12.19 -7.40 -12.76
CA GLY A 251 11.24 -8.47 -12.48
C GLY A 251 10.10 -8.56 -13.50
N VAL A 252 9.54 -7.41 -13.90
CA VAL A 252 8.50 -7.32 -14.94
C VAL A 252 9.02 -7.77 -16.31
N VAL A 253 10.24 -7.37 -16.68
CA VAL A 253 10.83 -7.70 -17.99
C VAL A 253 11.20 -9.18 -18.09
N ILE A 254 11.73 -9.79 -17.02
CA ILE A 254 12.22 -11.17 -17.08
C ILE A 254 11.10 -12.21 -16.94
N LEU A 255 10.00 -11.89 -16.25
CA LEU A 255 8.94 -12.86 -15.95
C LEU A 255 8.34 -13.53 -17.21
N PRO A 256 7.91 -12.79 -18.26
CA PRO A 256 7.36 -13.42 -19.47
C PRO A 256 8.38 -14.33 -20.16
N ARG A 257 9.65 -13.90 -20.19
CA ARG A 257 10.74 -14.68 -20.79
C ARG A 257 11.00 -15.97 -20.01
N LEU A 258 11.08 -15.91 -18.68
CA LEU A 258 11.28 -17.09 -17.83
C LEU A 258 10.12 -18.08 -17.95
N SER A 259 8.87 -17.60 -18.02
CA SER A 259 7.69 -18.45 -18.24
C SER A 259 7.74 -19.15 -19.60
N ALA A 260 8.14 -18.44 -20.67
CA ALA A 260 8.28 -19.03 -22.01
C ALA A 260 9.38 -20.11 -22.04
N LEU A 261 10.55 -19.84 -21.45
CA LEU A 261 11.66 -20.78 -21.38
C LEU A 261 11.30 -22.03 -20.56
N LYS A 262 10.54 -21.86 -19.48
CA LYS A 262 10.03 -22.99 -18.70
C LYS A 262 9.05 -23.84 -19.50
N ALA A 263 8.14 -23.23 -20.25
CA ALA A 263 7.19 -23.94 -21.11
C ALA A 263 7.88 -24.71 -22.25
N GLN A 264 9.01 -24.20 -22.75
CA GLN A 264 9.85 -24.84 -23.75
C GLN A 264 10.81 -25.89 -23.17
N ALA A 265 10.81 -26.09 -21.84
CA ALA A 265 11.75 -26.94 -21.12
C ALA A 265 13.25 -26.58 -21.32
N ASP A 266 13.57 -25.37 -21.79
CA ASP A 266 14.95 -24.90 -21.96
C ASP A 266 15.54 -24.44 -20.62
N THR A 267 15.98 -25.42 -19.85
CA THR A 267 16.56 -25.19 -18.52
C THR A 267 17.86 -24.39 -18.58
N ARG A 268 18.65 -24.56 -19.65
CA ARG A 268 19.95 -23.87 -19.78
C ARG A 268 19.75 -22.39 -20.00
N GLN A 269 18.88 -22.01 -20.94
CA GLN A 269 18.60 -20.61 -21.22
C GLN A 269 17.82 -19.95 -20.06
N PHE A 270 16.99 -20.73 -19.34
CA PHE A 270 16.36 -20.27 -18.10
C PHE A 270 17.40 -19.85 -17.06
N GLN A 271 18.36 -20.74 -16.74
CA GLN A 271 19.44 -20.45 -15.78
C GLN A 271 20.31 -19.28 -16.22
N GLN A 272 20.64 -19.18 -17.51
CA GLN A 272 21.41 -18.06 -18.04
C GLN A 272 20.66 -16.73 -17.91
N THR A 273 19.35 -16.72 -18.21
CA THR A 273 18.51 -15.52 -18.10
C THR A 273 18.41 -15.07 -16.63
N LEU A 274 18.18 -16.00 -15.70
CA LEU A 274 18.11 -15.69 -14.28
C LEU A 274 19.47 -15.23 -13.72
N SER A 275 20.57 -15.88 -14.11
CA SER A 275 21.93 -15.50 -13.72
C SER A 275 22.31 -14.10 -14.25
N TRP A 276 21.95 -13.79 -15.50
CA TRP A 276 22.11 -12.46 -16.07
C TRP A 276 21.32 -11.42 -15.27
N ALA A 277 20.04 -11.67 -15.01
CA ALA A 277 19.19 -10.76 -14.25
C ALA A 277 19.72 -10.52 -12.84
N PHE A 278 20.16 -11.59 -12.17
CA PHE A 278 20.78 -11.52 -10.85
C PHE A 278 22.07 -10.70 -10.86
N ARG A 279 22.95 -10.89 -11.85
CA ARG A 279 24.21 -10.11 -11.98
C ARG A 279 23.93 -8.63 -12.24
N VAL A 280 22.97 -8.31 -13.10
CA VAL A 280 22.56 -6.91 -13.35
C VAL A 280 21.98 -6.30 -12.08
N ALA A 281 21.08 -7.02 -11.39
CA ALA A 281 20.50 -6.58 -10.13
C ALA A 281 21.55 -6.38 -9.04
N LEU A 282 22.54 -7.25 -8.96
CA LEU A 282 23.66 -7.14 -8.02
C LEU A 282 24.54 -5.93 -8.36
N LEU A 283 24.93 -5.76 -9.62
CA LEU A 283 25.79 -4.66 -10.06
C LEU A 283 25.12 -3.30 -9.88
N VAL A 284 23.91 -3.13 -10.42
CA VAL A 284 23.19 -1.85 -10.37
C VAL A 284 22.63 -1.60 -8.97
N GLY A 285 22.12 -2.65 -8.31
CA GLY A 285 21.61 -2.55 -6.95
C GLY A 285 22.69 -2.22 -5.92
N SER A 286 23.90 -2.79 -6.05
CA SER A 286 25.01 -2.45 -5.16
C SER A 286 25.50 -1.02 -5.40
N ALA A 287 25.63 -0.60 -6.66
CA ALA A 287 25.96 0.79 -6.98
C ALA A 287 24.93 1.77 -6.42
N ALA A 288 23.64 1.47 -6.53
CA ALA A 288 22.57 2.29 -5.97
C ALA A 288 22.59 2.30 -4.44
N ALA A 289 22.78 1.15 -3.79
CA ALA A 289 22.91 1.05 -2.34
C ALA A 289 24.12 1.86 -1.83
N THR A 290 25.29 1.72 -2.46
CA THR A 290 26.48 2.51 -2.13
C THR A 290 26.23 4.00 -2.36
N GLY A 291 25.61 4.38 -3.47
CA GLY A 291 25.25 5.77 -3.75
C GLY A 291 24.33 6.37 -2.68
N LEU A 292 23.29 5.63 -2.28
CA LEU A 292 22.39 6.04 -1.20
C LEU A 292 23.11 6.15 0.15
N ALA A 293 24.00 5.21 0.48
CA ALA A 293 24.74 5.22 1.74
C ALA A 293 25.76 6.38 1.81
N VAL A 294 26.54 6.59 0.74
CA VAL A 294 27.56 7.65 0.69
C VAL A 294 26.92 9.04 0.61
N LEU A 295 25.84 9.19 -0.16
CA LEU A 295 25.16 10.47 -0.35
C LEU A 295 24.00 10.68 0.64
N ALA A 296 23.85 9.82 1.66
CA ALA A 296 22.70 9.85 2.55
C ALA A 296 22.47 11.23 3.18
N LEU A 297 23.53 11.82 3.74
CA LEU A 297 23.46 13.13 4.39
C LEU A 297 23.20 14.27 3.39
N PRO A 298 23.96 14.42 2.29
CA PRO A 298 23.66 15.41 1.25
C PRO A 298 22.23 15.31 0.72
N LEU A 299 21.72 14.10 0.48
CA LEU A 299 20.34 13.87 0.00
C LEU A 299 19.32 14.34 1.04
N MET A 300 19.47 13.93 2.30
CA MET A 300 18.53 14.33 3.36
C MET A 300 18.58 15.84 3.63
N MET A 301 19.77 16.45 3.63
CA MET A 301 19.92 17.89 3.82
C MET A 301 19.28 18.68 2.67
N THR A 302 19.56 18.32 1.42
CA THR A 302 19.06 19.06 0.24
C THR A 302 17.56 18.92 0.04
N ILE A 303 17.01 17.74 0.30
CA ILE A 303 15.59 17.44 0.05
C ILE A 303 14.72 17.83 1.24
N LEU A 304 15.19 17.61 2.48
CA LEU A 304 14.33 17.72 3.66
C LEU A 304 14.71 18.86 4.60
N ALA A 305 15.97 19.29 4.70
CA ALA A 305 16.38 20.31 5.68
C ALA A 305 15.90 21.72 5.30
N ARG A 306 14.60 21.97 5.50
CA ARG A 306 13.91 23.23 5.25
C ARG A 306 12.87 23.49 6.34
N GLY A 307 12.75 24.76 6.74
CA GLY A 307 11.80 25.19 7.76
C GLY A 307 11.98 24.44 9.08
N GLU A 308 10.92 23.75 9.51
CA GLU A 308 10.87 22.98 10.76
C GLU A 308 11.72 21.70 10.79
N PHE A 309 12.23 21.26 9.63
CA PHE A 309 13.07 20.06 9.56
C PHE A 309 14.54 20.46 9.73
N SER A 310 15.03 20.31 10.97
CA SER A 310 16.37 20.75 11.36
C SER A 310 17.50 19.93 10.72
N ALA A 311 18.71 20.50 10.73
CA ALA A 311 19.94 19.81 10.35
C ALA A 311 20.15 18.51 11.15
N HIS A 312 19.80 18.51 12.44
CA HIS A 312 19.85 17.30 13.27
C HIS A 312 18.86 16.23 12.77
N SER A 313 17.64 16.62 12.41
CA SER A 313 16.64 15.68 11.87
C SER A 313 17.09 15.07 10.54
N ALA A 314 17.75 15.86 9.69
CA ALA A 314 18.35 15.38 8.45
C ALA A 314 19.51 14.41 8.70
N GLN A 315 20.34 14.67 9.71
CA GLN A 315 21.41 13.75 10.10
C GLN A 315 20.85 12.42 10.60
N MET A 316 19.81 12.43 11.44
CA MET A 316 19.20 11.21 11.96
C MET A 316 18.53 10.40 10.85
N ALA A 317 17.81 11.06 9.94
CA ALA A 317 17.24 10.42 8.77
C ALA A 317 18.33 9.85 7.84
N ALA A 318 19.47 10.54 7.69
CA ALA A 318 20.60 10.05 6.91
C ALA A 318 21.20 8.78 7.51
N ASN A 319 21.34 8.72 8.84
CA ASN A 319 21.80 7.52 9.53
C ASN A 319 20.85 6.32 9.26
N SER A 320 19.53 6.55 9.30
CA SER A 320 18.54 5.54 8.93
C SER A 320 18.68 5.09 7.48
N LEU A 321 18.89 6.04 6.55
CA LEU A 321 19.08 5.74 5.13
C LEU A 321 20.34 4.92 4.86
N THR A 322 21.46 5.21 5.54
CA THR A 322 22.69 4.43 5.40
C THR A 322 22.49 2.97 5.79
N VAL A 323 21.73 2.70 6.85
CA VAL A 323 21.40 1.33 7.26
C VAL A 323 20.43 0.67 6.27
N PHE A 324 19.39 1.38 5.84
CA PHE A 324 18.43 0.86 4.87
C PHE A 324 19.04 0.60 3.49
N ALA A 325 20.08 1.35 3.10
CA ALA A 325 20.79 1.15 1.85
C ALA A 325 21.42 -0.25 1.77
N ILE A 326 21.90 -0.81 2.89
CA ILE A 326 22.40 -2.20 2.94
C ILE A 326 21.26 -3.17 2.61
N GLY A 327 20.07 -2.95 3.18
CA GLY A 327 18.88 -3.75 2.91
C GLY A 327 18.32 -3.57 1.49
N ALA A 328 18.51 -2.40 0.89
CA ALA A 328 17.99 -2.06 -0.44
C ALA A 328 18.48 -3.03 -1.51
N LEU A 329 19.76 -3.44 -1.46
CA LEU A 329 20.32 -4.43 -2.37
C LEU A 329 19.57 -5.76 -2.29
N PHE A 330 19.41 -6.29 -1.09
CA PHE A 330 18.71 -7.57 -0.90
C PHE A 330 17.25 -7.48 -1.32
N TRP A 331 16.61 -6.33 -1.10
CA TRP A 331 15.24 -6.12 -1.54
C TRP A 331 15.11 -6.12 -3.07
N VAL A 332 16.05 -5.49 -3.78
CA VAL A 332 16.16 -5.56 -5.26
C VAL A 332 16.34 -7.02 -5.71
N LEU A 333 17.22 -7.78 -5.06
CA LEU A 333 17.47 -9.18 -5.40
C LEU A 333 16.21 -10.05 -5.21
N VAL A 334 15.47 -9.86 -4.11
CA VAL A 334 14.20 -10.57 -3.89
C VAL A 334 13.20 -10.32 -5.03
N LYS A 335 13.10 -9.07 -5.51
CA LYS A 335 12.20 -8.72 -6.63
C LYS A 335 12.60 -9.36 -7.97
N VAL A 336 13.88 -9.70 -8.13
CA VAL A 336 14.41 -10.35 -9.34
C VAL A 336 14.32 -11.88 -9.23
N LEU A 337 14.52 -12.45 -8.04
CA LEU A 337 14.49 -13.89 -7.82
C LEU A 337 13.07 -14.46 -7.72
N ALA A 338 12.13 -13.73 -7.12
CA ALA A 338 10.75 -14.20 -6.95
C ALA A 338 10.05 -14.56 -8.28
N PRO A 339 10.18 -13.79 -9.37
CA PRO A 339 9.69 -14.18 -10.70
C PRO A 339 10.17 -15.56 -11.19
N GLY A 340 11.39 -15.99 -10.83
CA GLY A 340 11.91 -17.30 -11.21
C GLY A 340 11.21 -18.47 -10.53
N PHE A 341 10.64 -18.26 -9.34
CA PHE A 341 9.77 -19.24 -8.68
C PHE A 341 8.35 -19.17 -9.25
N TYR A 342 7.82 -17.97 -9.46
CA TYR A 342 6.48 -17.77 -10.02
C TYR A 342 6.33 -18.33 -11.43
N SER A 343 7.35 -18.20 -12.29
CA SER A 343 7.37 -18.80 -13.63
C SER A 343 7.33 -20.33 -13.62
N GLN A 344 7.65 -20.96 -12.49
CA GLN A 344 7.60 -22.41 -12.28
C GLN A 344 6.33 -22.84 -11.53
N HIS A 345 5.36 -21.93 -11.34
CA HIS A 345 4.17 -22.13 -10.51
C HIS A 345 4.48 -22.46 -9.04
N ASN A 346 5.71 -22.20 -8.57
CA ASN A 346 6.06 -22.33 -7.17
C ASN A 346 5.77 -21.01 -6.45
N THR A 347 4.63 -20.95 -5.77
CA THR A 347 4.18 -19.78 -5.00
C THR A 347 4.31 -19.99 -3.49
N LYS A 348 4.82 -21.14 -3.03
CA LYS A 348 4.91 -21.51 -1.61
C LYS A 348 6.31 -21.36 -1.01
N THR A 349 7.35 -21.52 -1.83
CA THR A 349 8.75 -21.39 -1.40
C THR A 349 9.31 -19.96 -1.38
N PRO A 350 9.02 -19.08 -2.37
CA PRO A 350 9.62 -17.73 -2.41
C PRO A 350 9.04 -16.74 -1.40
#